data_AF-A0A6P7QK56-F1
#
_entry.id   AF-A0A6P7QK56-F1
#
_cell.length_a   1.000
_cell.length_b   1.000
_cell.length_c   1.000
_cell.angle_alpha   90.00
_cell.angle_beta   90.00
_cell.angle_gamma   90.00
#
_symmetry.space_group_name_H-M   'P 1'
#
loop_
_entity.id
_entity.type
_entity.pdbx_description
1 polymer ?
#
loop_
_entity_poly.entity_id
_entity_poly.type
_entity_poly.pdbx_seq_one_letter_code
_entity_poly.pdbx_strand_id
1 'polypeptide(L)'
;MAAEGASDPGGLSEGSGRDGAVDGCRTVYLFDRRGKDSEQGDRALQVAEHADYAGFRASVCQTIGISSEEKFVITTTSRKEITCDNFDHTVKDGVTLYLLQSVDQSLLTATKERIDFLPHYDTLVKSGMYEYYASEGQNPLPFALAELIDNSLSATSRNNGVRRIQIKLLFDETQGKPAVAVVDNGRGMTSKQLNNWAVYRLSKFTRQGDFESDHSGYVRPLPVPRSLNSDISYFGVGGKQAVFFVGQSARMISKPIDSKDVHELVLSKEDFEKKEKNKEAIYSGYIRNRKPADSAHITNDDERFLHSLIEEEKEKDSFTAVVITGVQPEHIQYLKNYLHLWTRQLT
;
A
#
# COMPACT_ATOMS: atom_id res chain seq x y z
N MET A 1 -62.59 -13.29 11.13
CA MET A 1 -62.42 -12.02 10.39
C MET A 1 -60.96 -11.91 10.00
N ALA A 2 -60.71 -11.75 8.71
CA ALA A 2 -59.39 -11.66 8.09
C ALA A 2 -58.97 -10.20 7.93
N ALA A 3 -57.65 -9.97 7.95
CA ALA A 3 -56.86 -8.95 7.24
C ALA A 3 -55.39 -9.18 7.70
N GLU A 4 -54.54 -9.90 6.98
CA GLU A 4 -53.74 -9.51 5.80
C GLU A 4 -52.96 -8.19 5.95
N GLY A 5 -51.64 -8.29 5.80
CA GLY A 5 -50.69 -7.17 5.83
C GLY A 5 -49.24 -7.61 5.60
N ALA A 6 -48.93 -7.93 4.35
CA ALA A 6 -47.63 -8.04 3.64
C ALA A 6 -46.32 -8.01 4.45
N SER A 7 -45.56 -9.11 4.34
CA SER A 7 -44.12 -9.19 4.58
C SER A 7 -43.35 -8.86 3.29
N ASP A 8 -42.47 -7.87 3.35
CA ASP A 8 -41.49 -7.55 2.30
C ASP A 8 -40.09 -7.47 2.94
N PRO A 9 -39.09 -8.23 2.49
CA PRO A 9 -37.73 -8.16 3.02
C PRO A 9 -36.92 -7.16 2.20
N GLY A 10 -36.76 -5.95 2.75
CA GLY A 10 -35.87 -4.92 2.19
C GLY A 10 -34.39 -5.30 2.38
N GLY A 11 -33.71 -5.53 1.25
CA GLY A 11 -32.33 -5.99 1.19
C GLY A 11 -31.31 -4.98 1.71
N LEU A 12 -30.31 -5.51 2.43
CA LEU A 12 -29.05 -4.84 2.67
C LEU A 12 -28.09 -5.22 1.54
N SER A 13 -27.67 -4.21 0.79
CA SER A 13 -26.68 -4.28 -0.26
C SER A 13 -25.34 -4.69 0.36
N GLU A 14 -25.00 -5.98 0.25
CA GLU A 14 -23.66 -6.48 0.48
C GLU A 14 -22.73 -5.88 -0.57
N GLY A 15 -21.71 -5.16 -0.10
CA GLY A 15 -20.62 -4.68 -0.94
C GLY A 15 -19.97 -5.86 -1.64
N SER A 16 -19.86 -5.74 -2.96
CA SER A 16 -19.29 -6.72 -3.89
C SER A 16 -17.90 -7.19 -3.44
N GLY A 17 -17.89 -8.28 -2.68
CA GLY A 17 -16.72 -9.10 -2.45
C GLY A 17 -16.37 -9.81 -3.74
N ARG A 18 -15.09 -9.72 -4.11
CA ARG A 18 -14.41 -10.45 -5.18
C ARG A 18 -15.09 -11.78 -5.49
N ASP A 19 -15.66 -11.89 -6.69
CA ASP A 19 -15.91 -13.19 -7.30
C ASP A 19 -14.59 -13.98 -7.28
N GLY A 20 -14.67 -15.20 -6.74
CA GLY A 20 -13.54 -16.09 -6.60
C GLY A 20 -12.88 -16.29 -7.96
N ALA A 21 -11.58 -16.00 -8.03
CA ALA A 21 -10.74 -16.47 -9.11
C ALA A 21 -10.87 -17.99 -9.14
N VAL A 22 -11.60 -18.51 -10.14
CA VAL A 22 -11.58 -19.92 -10.49
C VAL A 22 -10.17 -20.17 -11.01
N ASP A 23 -9.37 -20.86 -10.19
CA ASP A 23 -7.99 -21.21 -10.48
C ASP A 23 -7.91 -21.85 -11.88
N GLY A 24 -7.19 -21.22 -12.81
CA GLY A 24 -7.03 -21.69 -14.19
C GLY A 24 -7.93 -21.06 -15.29
N CYS A 25 -8.67 -19.98 -15.03
CA CYS A 25 -9.41 -19.24 -16.07
C CYS A 25 -8.99 -17.76 -16.14
N ARG A 26 -8.80 -17.25 -17.37
CA ARG A 26 -8.57 -15.82 -17.65
C ARG A 26 -9.85 -15.19 -18.18
N THR A 27 -10.20 -14.00 -17.70
CA THR A 27 -11.37 -13.24 -18.14
C THR A 27 -10.95 -12.23 -19.22
N VAL A 28 -11.68 -12.16 -20.32
CA VAL A 28 -11.48 -11.15 -21.38
C VAL A 28 -12.79 -10.44 -21.69
N TYR A 29 -12.69 -9.21 -22.21
CA TYR A 29 -13.86 -8.37 -22.47
C TYR A 29 -14.01 -8.11 -23.97
N LEU A 30 -15.07 -8.63 -24.58
CA LEU A 30 -15.30 -8.57 -26.03
C LEU A 30 -16.35 -7.52 -26.39
N PHE A 31 -16.02 -6.60 -27.31
CA PHE A 31 -16.98 -5.70 -27.94
C PHE A 31 -17.31 -6.14 -29.35
N ASP A 32 -18.60 -6.34 -29.65
CA ASP A 32 -19.05 -6.45 -31.05
C ASP A 32 -19.12 -5.07 -31.70
N ARG A 33 -18.28 -4.86 -32.72
CA ARG A 33 -18.19 -3.59 -33.45
C ARG A 33 -18.29 -3.80 -34.95
N ARG A 34 -18.88 -4.92 -35.41
CA ARG A 34 -19.08 -5.20 -36.82
C ARG A 34 -20.11 -4.26 -37.48
N GLY A 35 -21.06 -3.70 -36.74
CA GLY A 35 -22.08 -2.78 -37.26
C GLY A 35 -22.39 -1.61 -36.31
N LYS A 36 -23.15 -0.62 -36.79
CA LYS A 36 -23.62 0.52 -35.96
C LYS A 36 -24.64 0.09 -34.90
N ASP A 37 -25.47 -0.89 -35.24
CA ASP A 37 -26.53 -1.43 -34.38
C ASP A 37 -26.04 -2.59 -33.50
N SER A 38 -24.73 -2.88 -33.50
CA SER A 38 -24.13 -3.85 -32.59
C SER A 38 -24.32 -3.41 -31.13
N GLU A 39 -24.34 -4.39 -30.23
CA GLU A 39 -24.53 -4.17 -28.79
C GLU A 39 -23.55 -3.11 -28.24
N GLN A 40 -24.06 -2.14 -27.48
CA GLN A 40 -23.23 -1.04 -26.97
C GLN A 40 -22.24 -1.50 -25.89
N GLY A 41 -22.64 -2.47 -25.06
CA GLY A 41 -21.83 -3.04 -23.99
C GLY A 41 -20.78 -4.04 -24.48
N ASP A 42 -19.89 -4.43 -23.56
CA ASP A 42 -19.00 -5.57 -23.75
C ASP A 42 -19.58 -6.84 -23.15
N ARG A 43 -19.02 -7.98 -23.53
CA ARG A 43 -19.28 -9.27 -22.91
C ARG A 43 -18.01 -9.83 -22.27
N ALA A 44 -18.10 -10.17 -20.99
CA ALA A 44 -17.06 -10.91 -20.30
C ALA A 44 -17.08 -12.38 -20.76
N LEU A 45 -15.92 -12.88 -21.17
CA LEU A 45 -15.70 -14.26 -21.60
C LEU A 45 -14.65 -14.90 -20.72
N GLN A 46 -14.97 -16.07 -20.17
CA GLN A 46 -14.01 -16.92 -19.49
C GLN A 46 -13.25 -17.76 -20.50
N VAL A 47 -11.93 -17.73 -20.43
CA VAL A 47 -11.02 -18.47 -21.30
C VAL A 47 -10.20 -19.42 -20.43
N ALA A 48 -10.30 -20.72 -20.69
CA ALA A 48 -9.53 -21.73 -19.99
C ALA A 48 -8.02 -21.58 -20.26
N GLU A 49 -7.18 -21.97 -19.30
CA GLU A 49 -5.72 -21.85 -19.35
C GLU A 49 -5.07 -22.49 -20.59
N HIS A 50 -5.66 -23.56 -21.12
CA HIS A 50 -5.16 -24.30 -22.29
C HIS A 50 -6.04 -24.15 -23.54
N ALA A 51 -6.88 -23.10 -23.60
CA ALA A 51 -7.64 -22.81 -24.80
C ALA A 51 -6.71 -22.38 -25.95
N ASP A 52 -7.10 -22.69 -27.19
CA ASP A 52 -6.47 -22.18 -28.39
C ASP A 52 -7.37 -21.14 -29.09
N TYR A 53 -6.85 -20.51 -30.16
CA TYR A 53 -7.63 -19.53 -30.92
C TYR A 53 -8.89 -20.14 -31.55
N ALA A 54 -8.84 -21.41 -31.98
CA ALA A 54 -9.97 -22.06 -32.62
C ALA A 54 -11.15 -22.25 -31.64
N GLY A 55 -10.86 -22.77 -30.45
CA GLY A 55 -11.83 -22.91 -29.36
C GLY A 55 -12.35 -21.56 -28.87
N PHE A 56 -11.48 -20.56 -28.76
CA PHE A 56 -11.90 -19.20 -28.41
C PHE A 56 -12.84 -18.61 -29.46
N ARG A 57 -12.50 -18.70 -30.76
CA ARG A 57 -13.36 -18.21 -31.85
C ARG A 57 -14.71 -18.92 -31.86
N ALA A 58 -14.73 -20.24 -31.62
CA ALA A 58 -15.99 -20.99 -31.50
C ALA A 58 -16.86 -20.49 -30.34
N SER A 59 -16.25 -20.21 -29.19
CA SER A 59 -16.94 -19.63 -28.02
C SER A 59 -17.50 -18.23 -28.33
N VAL A 60 -16.76 -17.40 -29.07
CA VAL A 60 -17.24 -16.09 -29.54
C VAL A 60 -18.46 -16.24 -30.46
N CYS A 61 -18.38 -17.14 -31.46
CA CYS A 61 -19.50 -17.42 -32.35
C CYS A 61 -20.74 -17.86 -31.57
N GLN A 62 -20.59 -18.76 -30.60
CA GLN A 62 -21.69 -19.24 -29.77
C GLN A 62 -22.28 -18.13 -28.89
N THR A 63 -21.41 -17.34 -28.24
CA THR A 63 -21.84 -16.29 -27.31
C THR A 63 -22.58 -15.18 -28.03
N ILE A 64 -22.05 -14.72 -29.17
CA ILE A 64 -22.62 -13.59 -29.92
C ILE A 64 -23.74 -14.03 -30.88
N GLY A 65 -23.84 -15.33 -31.21
CA GLY A 65 -24.83 -15.85 -32.14
C GLY A 65 -24.44 -15.62 -33.61
N ILE A 66 -23.17 -15.87 -33.94
CA ILE A 66 -22.58 -15.65 -35.27
C ILE A 66 -22.38 -16.99 -35.96
N SER A 67 -22.67 -17.06 -37.26
CA SER A 67 -22.31 -18.22 -38.07
C SER A 67 -20.80 -18.45 -38.05
N SER A 68 -20.36 -19.69 -37.89
CA SER A 68 -18.94 -20.05 -37.96
C SER A 68 -18.30 -19.71 -39.31
N GLU A 69 -19.11 -19.64 -40.39
CA GLU A 69 -18.72 -19.28 -41.75
C GLU A 69 -18.56 -17.77 -41.97
N GLU A 70 -19.03 -16.93 -41.04
CA GLU A 70 -18.92 -15.48 -41.18
C GLU A 70 -17.45 -15.04 -41.12
N LYS A 71 -17.03 -14.20 -42.08
CA LYS A 71 -15.70 -13.63 -42.11
C LYS A 71 -15.65 -12.40 -41.21
N PHE A 72 -15.09 -12.59 -40.02
CA PHE A 72 -14.79 -11.54 -39.07
C PHE A 72 -13.37 -11.73 -38.54
N VAL A 73 -12.83 -10.67 -37.95
CA VAL A 73 -11.54 -10.70 -37.25
C VAL A 73 -11.74 -10.34 -35.79
N ILE A 74 -10.89 -10.92 -34.93
CA ILE A 74 -10.78 -10.52 -33.53
C ILE A 74 -9.47 -9.77 -33.40
N THR A 75 -9.51 -8.57 -32.82
CA THR A 75 -8.32 -7.73 -32.65
C THR A 75 -8.19 -7.22 -31.22
N THR A 76 -6.98 -6.83 -30.81
CA THR A 76 -6.76 -6.01 -29.62
C THR A 76 -7.32 -4.61 -29.81
N THR A 77 -7.34 -3.81 -28.74
CA THR A 77 -7.69 -2.38 -28.81
C THR A 77 -6.76 -1.57 -29.72
N SER A 78 -5.55 -2.06 -29.98
CA SER A 78 -4.57 -1.51 -30.94
C SER A 78 -4.67 -2.07 -32.36
N ARG A 79 -5.74 -2.80 -32.71
CA ARG A 79 -5.95 -3.44 -34.02
C ARG A 79 -4.92 -4.51 -34.39
N LYS A 80 -4.25 -5.11 -33.42
CA LYS A 80 -3.45 -6.32 -33.67
C LYS A 80 -4.41 -7.52 -33.79
N GLU A 81 -4.44 -8.15 -34.97
CA GLU A 81 -5.26 -9.35 -35.19
C GLU A 81 -4.80 -10.51 -34.32
N ILE A 82 -5.76 -11.20 -33.71
CA ILE A 82 -5.53 -12.41 -32.93
C ILE A 82 -5.48 -13.61 -33.87
N THR A 83 -4.41 -14.39 -33.77
CA THR A 83 -4.17 -15.58 -34.59
C THR A 83 -3.81 -16.76 -33.71
N CYS A 84 -3.76 -17.97 -34.29
CA CYS A 84 -3.28 -19.17 -33.59
C CYS A 84 -1.87 -18.96 -33.01
N ASP A 85 -0.98 -18.32 -33.76
CA ASP A 85 0.42 -18.10 -33.35
C ASP A 85 0.52 -17.13 -32.18
N ASN A 86 -0.39 -16.15 -32.11
CA ASN A 86 -0.30 -15.05 -31.15
C ASN A 86 -1.27 -15.09 -29.96
N PHE A 87 -2.13 -16.10 -29.93
CA PHE A 87 -3.21 -16.21 -28.96
C PHE A 87 -2.71 -16.16 -27.52
N ASP A 88 -1.77 -17.03 -27.13
CA ASP A 88 -1.35 -17.16 -25.74
C ASP A 88 -0.63 -15.94 -25.18
N HIS A 89 0.09 -15.22 -26.03
CA HIS A 89 0.81 -14.03 -25.63
C HIS A 89 -0.01 -12.75 -25.75
N THR A 90 -1.08 -12.74 -26.53
CA THR A 90 -1.92 -11.55 -26.75
C THR A 90 -3.20 -11.57 -25.92
N VAL A 91 -3.85 -12.73 -25.78
CA VAL A 91 -5.08 -12.90 -25.00
C VAL A 91 -4.73 -13.19 -23.55
N LYS A 92 -4.42 -12.13 -22.79
CA LYS A 92 -4.13 -12.21 -21.35
C LYS A 92 -5.37 -11.92 -20.51
N ASP A 93 -5.29 -12.18 -19.21
CA ASP A 93 -6.35 -11.80 -18.28
C ASP A 93 -6.58 -10.28 -18.29
N GLY A 94 -7.84 -9.88 -18.24
CA GLY A 94 -8.28 -8.49 -18.21
C GLY A 94 -8.28 -7.75 -19.56
N VAL A 95 -7.78 -8.35 -20.64
CA VAL A 95 -7.66 -7.63 -21.93
C VAL A 95 -9.04 -7.36 -22.56
N THR A 96 -9.11 -6.24 -23.29
CA THR A 96 -10.26 -5.89 -24.12
C THR A 96 -9.99 -6.27 -25.58
N LEU A 97 -10.97 -6.89 -26.23
CA LEU A 97 -10.92 -7.35 -27.62
C LEU A 97 -12.06 -6.77 -28.44
N TYR A 98 -11.83 -6.57 -29.74
CA TYR A 98 -12.82 -6.13 -30.70
C TYR A 98 -13.13 -7.22 -31.71
N LEU A 99 -14.42 -7.38 -31.98
CA LEU A 99 -14.94 -8.16 -33.09
C LEU A 99 -15.30 -7.22 -34.25
N LEU A 100 -14.64 -7.38 -35.40
CA LEU A 100 -14.72 -6.47 -36.54
C LEU A 100 -14.93 -7.25 -37.84
N GLN A 101 -15.42 -6.58 -38.89
CA GLN A 101 -15.51 -7.14 -40.24
C GLN A 101 -14.12 -7.25 -40.90
N SER A 102 -13.24 -6.29 -40.62
CA SER A 102 -11.84 -6.28 -41.06
C SER A 102 -10.98 -5.53 -40.05
N VAL A 103 -9.66 -5.75 -40.07
CA VAL A 103 -8.72 -5.18 -39.08
C VAL A 103 -8.79 -3.65 -39.07
N ASP A 104 -8.89 -3.03 -40.24
CA ASP A 104 -8.88 -1.57 -40.42
C ASP A 104 -10.28 -0.94 -40.44
N GLN A 105 -11.34 -1.70 -40.13
CA GLN A 105 -12.71 -1.18 -40.13
C GLN A 105 -12.82 0.06 -39.22
N SER A 106 -13.45 1.14 -39.70
CA SER A 106 -13.70 2.31 -38.86
C SER A 106 -14.52 1.93 -37.61
N LEU A 107 -14.15 2.49 -36.46
CA LEU A 107 -14.87 2.26 -35.21
C LEU A 107 -16.16 3.07 -35.21
N LEU A 108 -17.27 2.42 -35.54
CA LEU A 108 -18.58 3.07 -35.73
C LEU A 108 -19.20 3.54 -34.42
N THR A 109 -18.86 2.88 -33.31
CA THR A 109 -19.33 3.17 -31.95
C THR A 109 -18.15 3.05 -30.99
N ALA A 110 -17.99 4.04 -30.11
CA ALA A 110 -16.93 4.04 -29.11
C ALA A 110 -16.99 2.79 -28.19
N THR A 111 -15.85 2.47 -27.58
CA THR A 111 -15.66 1.35 -26.65
C THR A 111 -15.12 1.88 -25.33
N LYS A 112 -15.26 1.07 -24.26
CA LYS A 112 -14.75 1.38 -22.93
C LYS A 112 -13.82 0.26 -22.50
N GLU A 113 -12.52 0.44 -22.70
CA GLU A 113 -11.49 -0.50 -22.27
C GLU A 113 -11.32 -0.44 -20.75
N ARG A 114 -11.39 -1.60 -20.08
CA ARG A 114 -11.12 -1.70 -18.64
C ARG A 114 -9.62 -1.64 -18.41
N ILE A 115 -9.22 -0.85 -17.42
CA ILE A 115 -7.83 -0.69 -17.01
C ILE A 115 -7.74 -0.63 -15.49
N ASP A 116 -6.65 -1.20 -14.95
CA ASP A 116 -6.23 -0.99 -13.57
C ASP A 116 -5.05 -0.03 -13.55
N PHE A 117 -5.21 1.11 -12.89
CA PHE A 117 -4.17 2.13 -12.74
C PHE A 117 -3.74 2.25 -11.27
N LEU A 118 -3.49 1.09 -10.65
CA LEU A 118 -2.94 1.05 -9.30
C LEU A 118 -1.62 1.84 -9.24
N PRO A 119 -1.43 2.73 -8.25
CA PRO A 119 -0.15 3.43 -8.10
C PRO A 119 0.98 2.42 -8.02
N HIS A 120 2.08 2.63 -8.75
CA HIS A 120 3.27 1.79 -8.61
C HIS A 120 3.81 1.92 -7.17
N TYR A 121 4.37 0.84 -6.59
CA TYR A 121 4.88 0.86 -5.20
C TYR A 121 6.03 1.85 -4.96
N ASP A 122 6.66 2.33 -6.04
CA ASP A 122 7.55 3.49 -6.00
C ASP A 122 6.91 4.74 -5.38
N THR A 123 5.58 4.83 -5.39
CA THR A 123 4.81 5.86 -4.66
C THR A 123 5.18 5.89 -3.17
N LEU A 124 5.57 4.75 -2.59
CA LEU A 124 6.13 4.65 -1.23
C LEU A 124 7.66 4.68 -1.25
N VAL A 125 8.28 3.76 -1.99
CA VAL A 125 9.74 3.52 -1.92
C VAL A 125 10.57 4.72 -2.39
N LYS A 126 10.07 5.51 -3.34
CA LYS A 126 10.75 6.71 -3.85
C LYS A 126 10.15 8.00 -3.29
N SER A 127 9.21 7.91 -2.35
CA SER A 127 8.45 9.05 -1.82
C SER A 127 9.31 10.16 -1.22
N GLY A 128 10.45 9.81 -0.61
CA GLY A 128 11.38 10.78 -0.02
C GLY A 128 12.61 11.08 -0.86
N MET A 129 12.86 10.35 -1.95
CA MET A 129 14.15 10.35 -2.65
C MET A 129 14.52 11.71 -3.28
N TYR A 130 13.51 12.51 -3.65
CA TYR A 130 13.68 13.81 -4.30
C TYR A 130 13.04 14.98 -3.55
N GLU A 131 12.53 14.75 -2.35
CA GLU A 131 11.82 15.78 -1.55
C GLU A 131 12.78 16.59 -0.69
N TYR A 132 13.86 15.94 -0.22
CA TYR A 132 14.85 16.54 0.66
C TYR A 132 16.04 17.06 -0.15
N TYR A 133 15.93 18.29 -0.67
CA TYR A 133 17.03 18.94 -1.38
C TYR A 133 17.86 19.81 -0.45
N ALA A 134 19.18 19.85 -0.69
CA ALA A 134 20.07 20.76 0.03
C ALA A 134 19.78 22.21 -0.42
N SER A 135 19.55 23.09 0.55
CA SER A 135 19.36 24.52 0.34
C SER A 135 20.10 25.30 1.42
N GLU A 136 20.57 26.50 1.10
CA GLU A 136 21.25 27.40 2.04
C GLU A 136 22.46 26.75 2.77
N GLY A 137 23.15 25.81 2.11
CA GLY A 137 24.28 25.09 2.68
C GLY A 137 23.91 24.07 3.77
N GLN A 138 22.63 23.76 3.95
CA GLN A 138 22.16 22.78 4.92
C GLN A 138 22.02 21.41 4.28
N ASN A 139 22.53 20.38 4.97
CA ASN A 139 22.23 18.99 4.63
C ASN A 139 20.78 18.69 5.07
N PRO A 140 19.95 18.08 4.21
CA PRO A 140 18.53 17.92 4.48
C PRO A 140 18.18 16.65 5.28
N LEU A 141 19.14 15.78 5.59
CA LEU A 141 18.90 14.56 6.39
C LEU A 141 18.24 14.81 7.75
N PRO A 142 18.58 15.87 8.52
CA PRO A 142 17.88 16.18 9.76
C PRO A 142 16.39 16.48 9.56
N PHE A 143 15.97 16.98 8.40
CA PHE A 143 14.56 17.23 8.11
C PHE A 143 13.75 15.93 8.00
N ALA A 144 14.36 14.86 7.45
CA ALA A 144 13.74 13.54 7.46
C ALA A 144 13.60 12.99 8.90
N LEU A 145 14.59 13.22 9.77
CA LEU A 145 14.48 12.85 11.19
C LEU A 145 13.41 13.69 11.90
N ALA A 146 13.30 14.99 11.58
CA ALA A 146 12.31 15.89 12.14
C ALA A 146 10.87 15.42 11.87
N GLU A 147 10.57 14.91 10.68
CA GLU A 147 9.26 14.30 10.36
C GLU A 147 8.89 13.14 11.31
N LEU A 148 9.87 12.35 11.75
CA LEU A 148 9.65 11.26 12.72
C LEU A 148 9.52 11.80 14.15
N ILE A 149 10.28 12.85 14.49
CA ILE A 149 10.11 13.58 15.75
C ILE A 149 8.72 14.20 15.83
N ASP A 150 8.21 14.80 14.77
CA ASP A 150 6.89 15.43 14.71
C ASP A 150 5.76 14.43 14.97
N ASN A 151 5.87 13.23 14.38
CA ASN A 151 4.96 12.13 14.66
C ASN A 151 5.01 11.72 16.14
N SER A 152 6.22 11.62 16.70
CA SER A 152 6.46 11.28 18.11
C SER A 152 5.94 12.37 19.07
N LEU A 153 6.08 13.65 18.71
CA LEU A 153 5.52 14.78 19.44
C LEU A 153 4.00 14.69 19.48
N SER A 154 3.35 14.40 18.35
CA SER A 154 1.91 14.19 18.31
C SER A 154 1.47 13.01 19.19
N ALA A 155 2.18 11.89 19.12
CA ALA A 155 1.89 10.67 19.88
C ALA A 155 2.06 10.85 21.40
N THR A 156 3.01 11.70 21.83
CA THR A 156 3.32 11.97 23.24
C THR A 156 2.56 13.17 23.81
N SER A 157 1.74 13.85 23.02
CA SER A 157 1.09 15.13 23.38
C SER A 157 0.20 15.08 24.63
N ARG A 158 -0.32 13.89 24.98
CA ARG A 158 -1.18 13.64 26.15
C ARG A 158 -0.52 12.76 27.21
N ASN A 159 0.80 12.58 27.16
CA ASN A 159 1.50 11.78 28.16
C ASN A 159 1.36 12.40 29.55
N ASN A 160 1.17 11.56 30.55
CA ASN A 160 1.35 11.94 31.94
C ASN A 160 2.84 11.89 32.27
N GLY A 161 3.46 13.06 32.48
CA GLY A 161 4.88 13.16 32.79
C GLY A 161 5.78 13.28 31.55
N VAL A 162 6.87 12.51 31.51
CA VAL A 162 7.92 12.70 30.51
C VAL A 162 7.46 12.31 29.10
N ARG A 163 7.76 13.19 28.14
CA ARG A 163 7.64 12.93 26.70
C ARG A 163 9.03 12.59 26.18
N ARG A 164 9.33 11.29 26.08
CA ARG A 164 10.64 10.78 25.67
C ARG A 164 10.58 10.42 24.18
N ILE A 165 11.50 11.00 23.41
CA ILE A 165 11.75 10.69 22.00
C ILE A 165 13.24 10.39 21.89
N GLN A 166 13.59 9.19 21.45
CA GLN A 166 14.98 8.72 21.33
C GLN A 166 15.29 8.45 19.87
N ILE A 167 16.44 8.94 19.40
CA ILE A 167 17.01 8.56 18.11
C ILE A 167 18.25 7.71 18.41
N LYS A 168 18.19 6.42 18.08
CA LYS A 168 19.30 5.48 18.24
C LYS A 168 19.94 5.24 16.87
N LEU A 169 21.23 5.58 16.76
CA LEU A 169 22.05 5.29 15.59
C LEU A 169 22.80 3.98 15.85
N LEU A 170 22.29 2.89 15.31
CA LEU A 170 22.81 1.53 15.50
C LEU A 170 23.82 1.25 14.38
N PHE A 171 25.00 1.85 14.46
CA PHE A 171 26.06 1.74 13.45
C PHE A 171 27.27 0.91 13.91
N ASP A 172 27.09 0.15 14.99
CA ASP A 172 28.06 -0.83 15.48
C ASP A 172 27.80 -2.16 14.77
N GLU A 173 28.71 -2.51 13.85
CA GLU A 173 28.61 -3.71 13.02
C GLU A 173 28.63 -5.01 13.84
N THR A 174 29.14 -4.98 15.08
CA THR A 174 29.10 -6.15 15.97
C THR A 174 27.66 -6.50 16.38
N GLN A 175 26.73 -5.55 16.30
CA GLN A 175 25.32 -5.71 16.66
C GLN A 175 24.41 -5.99 15.45
N GLY A 176 24.96 -6.02 14.23
CA GLY A 176 24.22 -6.25 12.99
C GLY A 176 24.44 -5.14 11.96
N LYS A 177 23.63 -5.12 10.91
CA LYS A 177 23.69 -4.10 9.85
C LYS A 177 23.30 -2.72 10.39
N PRO A 178 23.76 -1.62 9.75
CA PRO A 178 23.39 -0.27 10.15
C PRO A 178 21.87 -0.05 10.19
N ALA A 179 21.40 0.54 11.29
CA ALA A 179 20.01 0.92 11.46
C ALA A 179 19.84 2.26 12.16
N VAL A 180 18.75 2.95 11.86
CA VAL A 180 18.30 4.14 12.59
C VAL A 180 16.97 3.81 13.24
N ALA A 181 16.87 3.97 14.55
CA ALA A 181 15.63 3.75 15.29
C ALA A 181 15.14 5.03 15.96
N VAL A 182 13.89 5.42 15.71
CA VAL A 182 13.19 6.49 16.44
C VAL A 182 12.18 5.84 17.37
N VAL A 183 12.33 6.06 18.67
CA VAL A 183 11.51 5.40 19.71
C VAL A 183 10.89 6.46 20.61
N ASP A 184 9.57 6.42 20.76
CA ASP A 184 8.82 7.28 21.66
C ASP A 184 8.01 6.48 22.70
N ASN A 185 7.70 7.13 23.82
CA ASN A 185 6.81 6.60 24.86
C ASN A 185 5.38 7.16 24.74
N GLY A 186 4.94 7.49 23.52
CA GLY A 186 3.62 8.02 23.26
C GLY A 186 2.53 6.95 23.34
N ARG A 187 1.32 7.33 22.90
CA ARG A 187 0.12 6.49 23.00
C ARG A 187 0.13 5.19 22.19
N GLY A 188 1.14 4.95 21.34
CA GLY A 188 1.18 3.80 20.43
C GLY A 188 0.11 3.83 19.33
N MET A 189 -0.02 2.72 18.62
CA MET A 189 -1.00 2.51 17.53
C MET A 189 -1.64 1.13 17.66
N THR A 190 -2.96 1.05 17.53
CA THR A 190 -3.67 -0.22 17.32
C THR A 190 -3.33 -0.83 15.95
N SER A 191 -3.68 -2.11 15.70
CA SER A 191 -3.48 -2.72 14.36
C SER A 191 -4.14 -1.91 13.25
N LYS A 192 -5.33 -1.34 13.48
CA LYS A 192 -6.03 -0.49 12.51
C LYS A 192 -5.29 0.83 12.28
N GLN A 193 -4.82 1.49 13.34
CA GLN A 193 -4.05 2.73 13.23
C GLN A 193 -2.71 2.50 12.51
N LEU A 194 -2.06 1.36 12.75
CA LEU A 194 -0.84 0.96 12.05
C LEU A 194 -1.11 0.63 10.57
N ASN A 195 -2.23 -0.03 10.25
CA ASN A 195 -2.67 -0.19 8.88
C ASN A 195 -2.94 1.15 8.19
N ASN A 196 -3.62 2.08 8.87
CA ASN A 196 -3.86 3.44 8.36
C ASN A 196 -2.54 4.19 8.14
N TRP A 197 -1.53 3.98 9.00
CA TRP A 197 -0.19 4.49 8.77
C TRP A 197 0.39 3.93 7.46
N ALA A 198 0.16 2.68 7.07
CA ALA A 198 0.70 2.16 5.80
C ALA A 198 0.09 2.79 4.54
N VAL A 199 -1.12 3.35 4.62
CA VAL A 199 -1.80 3.97 3.47
C VAL A 199 -1.18 5.32 3.13
N TYR A 200 -0.70 5.49 1.90
CA TYR A 200 -0.12 6.75 1.44
C TYR A 200 -1.19 7.83 1.25
N ARG A 201 -0.91 9.08 1.65
CA ARG A 201 -1.85 10.23 1.65
C ARG A 201 -3.11 10.05 2.51
N LEU A 202 -3.17 9.03 3.37
CA LEU A 202 -4.22 8.93 4.38
C LEU A 202 -3.88 9.87 5.55
N SER A 203 -4.60 10.98 5.62
CA SER A 203 -4.37 12.05 6.59
C SER A 203 -5.35 11.98 7.76
N LYS A 204 -5.14 12.85 8.75
CA LYS A 204 -6.10 13.05 9.84
C LYS A 204 -7.48 13.55 9.39
N PHE A 205 -7.58 14.09 8.16
CA PHE A 205 -8.83 14.59 7.57
C PHE A 205 -9.60 13.53 6.78
N THR A 206 -8.90 12.52 6.25
CA THR A 206 -9.48 11.50 5.35
C THR A 206 -9.57 10.12 5.99
N ARG A 207 -8.84 9.86 7.07
CA ARG A 207 -9.07 8.66 7.87
C ARG A 207 -10.49 8.72 8.42
N GLN A 208 -11.33 7.75 8.07
CA GLN A 208 -12.58 7.53 8.78
C GLN A 208 -12.21 7.27 10.24
N GLY A 209 -12.57 8.20 11.13
CA GLY A 209 -12.55 7.91 12.57
C GLY A 209 -13.67 6.92 12.79
N ASP A 210 -13.35 5.68 13.16
CA ASP A 210 -14.36 4.64 13.28
C ASP A 210 -15.44 5.08 14.28
N PHE A 211 -16.68 5.04 13.80
CA PHE A 211 -17.82 4.73 14.64
C PHE A 211 -17.54 3.35 15.26
N GLU A 212 -17.65 3.27 16.59
CA GLU A 212 -17.83 2.06 17.41
C GLU A 212 -16.66 1.40 18.18
N SER A 213 -15.38 1.82 18.09
CA SER A 213 -14.40 1.23 19.05
C SER A 213 -13.19 2.03 19.52
N ASP A 214 -12.82 3.16 18.90
CA ASP A 214 -11.79 4.06 19.42
C ASP A 214 -12.39 5.46 19.63
N HIS A 215 -12.62 5.86 20.89
CA HIS A 215 -13.02 7.22 21.23
C HIS A 215 -11.91 8.23 20.93
N SER A 216 -11.77 8.65 19.67
CA SER A 216 -11.59 10.06 19.26
C SER A 216 -11.20 10.15 17.78
N GLY A 217 -12.16 10.61 16.95
CA GLY A 217 -11.83 11.22 15.67
C GLY A 217 -10.82 12.37 15.85
N TYR A 218 -10.29 12.91 14.75
CA TYR A 218 -9.37 14.04 14.83
C TYR A 218 -10.03 15.22 15.59
N VAL A 219 -9.45 15.55 16.75
CA VAL A 219 -9.84 16.74 17.53
C VAL A 219 -8.81 17.82 17.26
N ARG A 220 -9.24 18.90 16.61
CA ARG A 220 -8.38 20.06 16.39
C ARG A 220 -7.98 20.67 17.74
N PRO A 221 -6.69 20.91 18.01
CA PRO A 221 -6.26 21.53 19.25
C PRO A 221 -6.75 22.98 19.34
N LEU A 222 -6.94 23.46 20.57
CA LEU A 222 -7.21 24.87 20.83
C LEU A 222 -5.98 25.74 20.46
N PRO A 223 -6.19 27.03 20.15
CA PRO A 223 -5.08 27.97 20.00
C PRO A 223 -4.24 28.02 21.29
N VAL A 224 -2.92 27.89 21.13
CA VAL A 224 -1.93 28.02 22.22
C VAL A 224 -0.81 28.96 21.76
N PRO A 225 -0.09 29.63 22.69
CA PRO A 225 1.01 30.51 22.33
C PRO A 225 2.00 29.84 21.37
N ARG A 226 2.41 30.57 20.33
CA ARG A 226 3.32 30.09 19.26
C ARG A 226 2.81 28.84 18.51
N SER A 227 1.54 28.48 18.66
CA SER A 227 0.96 27.27 18.07
C SER A 227 1.67 25.97 18.47
N LEU A 228 2.32 25.94 19.64
CA LEU A 228 3.03 24.76 20.19
C LEU A 228 2.04 23.70 20.71
N ASN A 229 1.21 23.16 19.81
CA ASN A 229 0.12 22.24 20.13
C ASN A 229 0.46 20.75 19.86
N SER A 230 1.66 20.45 19.34
CA SER A 230 2.07 19.10 18.91
C SER A 230 1.20 18.46 17.82
N ASP A 231 0.34 19.24 17.15
CA ASP A 231 -0.50 18.80 16.03
C ASP A 231 0.12 19.23 14.69
N ILE A 232 1.26 18.61 14.37
CA ILE A 232 2.11 19.01 13.23
C ILE A 232 1.69 18.29 11.95
N SER A 233 1.20 17.05 12.05
CA SER A 233 0.82 16.23 10.90
C SER A 233 -0.29 16.86 10.05
N TYR A 234 -0.16 16.81 8.73
CA TYR A 234 -1.18 17.33 7.80
C TYR A 234 -1.46 16.39 6.62
N PHE A 235 -0.42 15.94 5.91
CA PHE A 235 -0.57 15.29 4.60
C PHE A 235 -0.68 13.77 4.61
N GLY A 236 -0.31 13.10 5.71
CA GLY A 236 -0.32 11.63 5.77
C GLY A 236 0.79 10.93 4.98
N VAL A 237 1.86 11.65 4.62
CA VAL A 237 3.00 11.14 3.83
C VAL A 237 4.37 11.26 4.51
N GLY A 238 4.57 12.27 5.37
CA GLY A 238 5.89 12.66 5.89
C GLY A 238 6.69 11.53 6.53
N GLY A 239 6.05 10.73 7.40
CA GLY A 239 6.71 9.56 8.01
C GLY A 239 7.20 8.51 6.99
N LYS A 240 6.51 8.33 5.86
CA LYS A 240 6.94 7.39 4.79
C LYS A 240 8.08 7.98 3.98
N GLN A 241 7.99 9.28 3.66
CA GLN A 241 9.05 10.00 2.97
C GLN A 241 10.35 9.94 3.78
N ALA A 242 10.27 10.15 5.10
CA ALA A 242 11.41 10.08 5.99
C ALA A 242 12.09 8.69 5.99
N VAL A 243 11.34 7.61 6.21
CA VAL A 243 11.93 6.27 6.30
C VAL A 243 12.54 5.80 4.97
N PHE A 244 11.89 6.11 3.85
CA PHE A 244 12.37 5.74 2.51
C PHE A 244 13.39 6.72 1.91
N PHE A 245 13.55 7.91 2.50
CA PHE A 245 14.71 8.75 2.26
C PHE A 245 15.94 8.20 3.01
N VAL A 246 15.78 7.88 4.30
CA VAL A 246 16.89 7.41 5.15
C VAL A 246 17.40 6.04 4.71
N GLY A 247 16.50 5.10 4.39
CA GLY A 247 16.85 3.73 4.01
C GLY A 247 15.82 3.07 3.08
N GLN A 248 15.81 1.73 3.05
CA GLN A 248 15.02 0.95 2.08
C GLN A 248 13.97 0.04 2.74
N SER A 249 13.96 -0.02 4.07
CA SER A 249 13.03 -0.84 4.85
C SER A 249 12.68 -0.14 6.14
N ALA A 250 11.39 -0.12 6.46
CA ALA A 250 10.84 0.41 7.70
C ALA A 250 10.08 -0.69 8.44
N ARG A 251 10.54 -1.01 9.65
CA ARG A 251 9.84 -1.85 10.62
C ARG A 251 9.20 -0.96 11.67
N MET A 252 7.88 -0.91 11.66
CA MET A 252 7.07 -0.23 12.66
C MET A 252 6.72 -1.22 13.76
N ILE A 253 7.03 -0.89 15.01
CA ILE A 253 6.69 -1.68 16.19
C ILE A 253 5.92 -0.76 17.14
N SER A 254 4.68 -1.07 17.48
CA SER A 254 3.87 -0.18 18.29
C SER A 254 2.95 -0.93 19.23
N LYS A 255 2.76 -0.37 20.42
CA LYS A 255 1.86 -0.89 21.44
C LYS A 255 1.11 0.26 22.11
N PRO A 256 -0.23 0.30 22.03
CA PRO A 256 -1.01 1.24 22.82
C PRO A 256 -1.16 0.76 24.27
N ILE A 257 -1.46 1.70 25.17
CA ILE A 257 -1.52 1.46 26.62
C ILE A 257 -2.53 0.36 26.97
N ASP A 258 -3.67 0.35 26.29
CA ASP A 258 -4.77 -0.59 26.56
C ASP A 258 -4.62 -1.94 25.82
N SER A 259 -3.59 -2.10 25.00
CA SER A 259 -3.32 -3.37 24.31
C SER A 259 -2.39 -4.26 25.11
N LYS A 260 -2.69 -5.56 25.13
CA LYS A 260 -1.77 -6.61 25.60
C LYS A 260 -0.72 -6.97 24.56
N ASP A 261 -1.01 -6.71 23.30
CA ASP A 261 -0.21 -7.11 22.15
C ASP A 261 0.56 -5.94 21.55
N VAL A 262 1.77 -6.23 21.08
CA VAL A 262 2.57 -5.38 20.22
C VAL A 262 2.20 -5.66 18.77
N HIS A 263 2.00 -4.61 17.99
CA HIS A 263 1.69 -4.66 16.57
C HIS A 263 2.91 -4.26 15.75
N GLU A 264 3.29 -5.14 14.82
CA GLU A 264 4.50 -4.99 14.03
C GLU A 264 4.22 -5.09 12.53
N LEU A 265 4.67 -4.11 11.75
CA LEU A 265 4.50 -4.04 10.30
C LEU A 265 5.84 -3.72 9.64
N VAL A 266 6.16 -4.39 8.54
CA VAL A 266 7.32 -4.10 7.71
C VAL A 266 6.86 -3.63 6.35
N LEU A 267 7.39 -2.49 5.89
CA LEU A 267 7.32 -2.05 4.50
C LEU A 267 8.75 -1.94 3.98
N SER A 268 9.09 -2.68 2.93
CA SER A 268 10.44 -2.66 2.37
C SER A 268 10.42 -2.73 0.85
N LYS A 269 11.46 -2.16 0.23
CA LYS A 269 11.69 -2.26 -1.21
C LYS A 269 11.75 -3.73 -1.66
N GLU A 270 12.47 -4.56 -0.91
CA GLU A 270 12.64 -5.99 -1.20
C GLU A 270 11.30 -6.75 -1.22
N ASP A 271 10.39 -6.47 -0.27
CA ASP A 271 9.08 -7.12 -0.22
C ASP A 271 8.20 -6.72 -1.42
N PHE A 272 8.24 -5.45 -1.83
CA PHE A 272 7.54 -5.00 -3.04
C PHE A 272 8.09 -5.65 -4.32
N GLU A 273 9.41 -5.68 -4.50
CA GLU A 273 10.06 -6.33 -5.64
C GLU A 273 9.76 -7.84 -5.69
N LYS A 274 9.73 -8.50 -4.52
CA LYS A 274 9.35 -9.91 -4.41
C LYS A 274 7.89 -10.14 -4.81
N LYS A 275 6.96 -9.32 -4.31
CA LYS A 275 5.53 -9.41 -4.66
C LYS A 275 5.29 -9.18 -6.14
N GLU A 276 5.97 -8.19 -6.73
CA GLU A 276 5.93 -7.93 -8.17
C GLU A 276 6.41 -9.14 -8.97
N LYS A 277 7.58 -9.71 -8.61
CA LYS A 277 8.13 -10.89 -9.27
C LYS A 277 7.20 -12.11 -9.18
N ASN A 278 6.53 -12.27 -8.04
CA ASN A 278 5.62 -13.39 -7.78
C ASN A 278 4.19 -13.15 -8.27
N LYS A 279 3.88 -11.97 -8.83
CA LYS A 279 2.52 -11.55 -9.22
C LYS A 279 1.51 -11.60 -8.06
N GLU A 280 1.99 -11.30 -6.86
CA GLU A 280 1.17 -11.15 -5.66
C GLU A 280 0.56 -9.73 -5.60
N ALA A 281 -0.47 -9.54 -4.77
CA ALA A 281 -1.06 -8.24 -4.56
C ALA A 281 -0.08 -7.27 -3.87
N ILE A 282 0.42 -6.27 -4.63
CA ILE A 282 1.47 -5.33 -4.22
C ILE A 282 1.21 -4.68 -2.85
N TYR A 283 0.00 -4.17 -2.61
CA TYR A 283 -0.38 -3.47 -1.37
C TYR A 283 -1.09 -4.37 -0.34
N SER A 284 -0.91 -5.69 -0.44
CA SER A 284 -1.41 -6.63 0.57
C SER A 284 -0.26 -7.17 1.42
N GLY A 285 -0.51 -7.36 2.70
CA GLY A 285 0.49 -7.84 3.66
C GLY A 285 -0.17 -8.21 4.98
N TYR A 286 0.62 -8.39 6.03
CA TYR A 286 0.12 -8.74 7.35
C TYR A 286 0.79 -7.91 8.45
N ILE A 287 0.05 -7.61 9.50
CA ILE A 287 0.58 -7.09 10.76
C ILE A 287 0.84 -8.28 11.66
N ARG A 288 2.06 -8.40 12.17
CA ARG A 288 2.41 -9.40 13.18
C ARG A 288 2.01 -8.88 14.54
N ASN A 289 1.12 -9.60 15.20
CA ASN A 289 0.75 -9.36 16.60
C ASN A 289 1.52 -10.33 17.49
N ARG A 290 2.11 -9.83 18.57
CA ARG A 290 2.93 -10.64 19.49
C ARG A 290 2.87 -10.07 20.90
N LYS A 291 3.26 -10.89 21.89
CA LYS A 291 3.47 -10.40 23.26
C LYS A 291 4.71 -9.47 23.31
N PRO A 292 4.76 -8.52 24.25
CA PRO A 292 5.95 -7.71 24.50
C PRO A 292 7.18 -8.58 24.75
N ALA A 293 8.34 -8.10 24.31
CA ALA A 293 9.65 -8.76 24.45
C ALA A 293 9.81 -10.12 23.74
N ASP A 294 8.84 -10.52 22.91
CA ASP A 294 9.00 -11.69 22.03
C ASP A 294 9.70 -11.29 20.72
N SER A 295 10.94 -11.73 20.56
CA SER A 295 11.73 -11.52 19.34
C SER A 295 11.99 -12.83 18.57
N ALA A 296 11.25 -13.91 18.83
CA ALA A 296 11.52 -15.21 18.21
C ALA A 296 11.36 -15.22 16.67
N HIS A 297 10.61 -14.28 16.12
CA HIS A 297 10.46 -14.09 14.67
C HIS A 297 11.64 -13.39 14.01
N ILE A 298 12.58 -12.82 14.78
CA ILE A 298 13.81 -12.25 14.26
C ILE A 298 14.81 -13.39 14.10
N THR A 299 14.98 -13.84 12.86
CA THR A 299 15.88 -14.96 12.51
C THR A 299 17.07 -14.51 11.69
N ASN A 300 17.07 -13.28 11.16
CA ASN A 300 18.17 -12.73 10.39
C ASN A 300 19.23 -12.17 11.34
N ASP A 301 20.43 -12.74 11.30
CA ASP A 301 21.55 -12.33 12.14
C ASP A 301 22.02 -10.89 11.85
N ASP A 302 21.80 -10.39 10.63
CA ASP A 302 22.05 -8.97 10.30
C ASP A 302 21.12 -8.03 11.07
N GLU A 303 19.98 -8.51 11.59
CA GLU A 303 19.03 -7.74 12.38
C GLU A 303 19.13 -8.02 13.89
N ARG A 304 20.25 -8.59 14.35
CA ARG A 304 20.46 -9.00 15.75
C ARG A 304 20.19 -7.89 16.78
N PHE A 305 20.45 -6.61 16.45
CA PHE A 305 20.13 -5.47 17.31
C PHE A 305 18.65 -5.37 17.69
N LEU A 306 17.74 -5.96 16.91
CA LEU A 306 16.31 -6.00 17.22
C LEU A 306 16.01 -6.81 18.48
N HIS A 307 16.79 -7.85 18.80
CA HIS A 307 16.59 -8.62 20.03
C HIS A 307 16.70 -7.71 21.26
N SER A 308 17.75 -6.89 21.33
CA SER A 308 17.94 -5.93 22.42
C SER A 308 16.86 -4.85 22.43
N LEU A 309 16.46 -4.33 21.26
CA LEU A 309 15.44 -3.30 21.16
C LEU A 309 14.05 -3.80 21.61
N ILE A 310 13.70 -5.04 21.25
CA ILE A 310 12.45 -5.70 21.63
C ILE A 310 12.45 -6.08 23.11
N GLU A 311 13.60 -6.46 23.67
CA GLU A 311 13.71 -6.78 25.10
C GLU A 311 13.41 -5.56 26.01
N GLU A 312 13.73 -4.34 25.56
CA GLU A 312 13.38 -3.09 26.26
C GLU A 312 11.87 -2.83 26.35
N GLU A 313 11.03 -3.57 25.64
CA GLU A 313 9.56 -3.41 25.68
C GLU A 313 8.97 -3.76 27.05
N LYS A 314 9.67 -4.55 27.88
CA LYS A 314 9.18 -5.01 29.20
C LYS A 314 8.80 -3.88 30.15
N GLU A 315 9.44 -2.72 30.01
CA GLU A 315 9.27 -1.56 30.89
C GLU A 315 8.34 -0.50 30.29
N LYS A 316 7.66 -0.78 29.17
CA LYS A 316 6.92 0.21 28.38
C LYS A 316 5.44 -0.14 28.32
N ASP A 317 4.60 0.64 29.00
CA ASP A 317 3.15 0.51 28.92
C ASP A 317 2.62 0.83 27.52
N SER A 318 3.17 1.87 26.88
CA SER A 318 2.88 2.24 25.49
C SER A 318 4.12 2.80 24.81
N PHE A 319 4.27 2.53 23.52
CA PHE A 319 5.39 3.01 22.73
C PHE A 319 5.14 2.90 21.22
N THR A 320 5.95 3.62 20.44
CA THR A 320 6.20 3.33 19.03
C THR A 320 7.70 3.34 18.77
N ALA A 321 8.17 2.37 17.99
CA ALA A 321 9.52 2.32 17.45
C ALA A 321 9.45 2.23 15.92
N VAL A 322 10.11 3.17 15.26
CA VAL A 322 10.34 3.19 13.81
C VAL A 322 11.78 2.75 13.59
N VAL A 323 11.98 1.54 13.07
CA VAL A 323 13.32 0.99 12.79
C VAL A 323 13.56 0.99 11.30
N ILE A 324 14.59 1.72 10.85
CA ILE A 324 14.94 1.89 9.45
C ILE A 324 16.21 1.09 9.17
N THR A 325 16.18 0.21 8.17
CA THR A 325 17.33 -0.56 7.69
C THR A 325 17.57 -0.35 6.19
N GLY A 326 18.72 -0.82 5.69
CA GLY A 326 19.18 -0.45 4.36
C GLY A 326 19.50 1.05 4.28
N VAL A 327 20.06 1.60 5.35
CA VAL A 327 20.41 3.02 5.47
C VAL A 327 21.47 3.37 4.43
N GLN A 328 21.29 4.48 3.72
CA GLN A 328 22.23 4.88 2.68
C GLN A 328 23.62 5.17 3.27
N PRO A 329 24.72 4.69 2.65
CA PRO A 329 26.07 4.88 3.17
C PRO A 329 26.45 6.35 3.41
N GLU A 330 26.04 7.25 2.54
CA GLU A 330 26.26 8.69 2.65
C GLU A 330 25.56 9.29 3.89
N HIS A 331 24.38 8.78 4.25
CA HIS A 331 23.68 9.18 5.47
C HIS A 331 24.42 8.71 6.71
N ILE A 332 24.92 7.47 6.72
CA ILE A 332 25.74 6.93 7.82
C ILE A 332 26.99 7.78 8.01
N GLN A 333 27.71 8.06 6.92
CA GLN A 333 28.94 8.85 6.95
C GLN A 333 28.70 10.26 7.47
N TYR A 334 27.63 10.91 7.02
CA TYR A 334 27.27 12.25 7.50
C TYR A 334 26.90 12.24 8.99
N LEU A 335 26.05 11.30 9.43
CA LEU A 335 25.61 11.21 10.82
C LEU A 335 26.76 10.91 11.79
N LYS A 336 27.75 10.10 11.38
CA LYS A 336 28.96 9.82 12.15
C LYS A 336 29.88 11.04 12.25
N ASN A 337 30.17 11.69 11.13
CA ASN A 337 31.21 12.74 11.08
C ASN A 337 30.72 14.11 11.56
N TYR A 338 29.42 14.39 11.47
CA TYR A 338 28.85 15.70 11.75
C TYR A 338 27.87 15.68 12.92
N LEU A 339 28.10 14.82 13.92
CA LEU A 339 27.22 14.61 15.07
C LEU A 339 26.74 15.90 15.72
N HIS A 340 27.66 16.79 16.07
CA HIS A 340 27.34 18.07 16.71
C HIS A 340 26.57 19.03 15.79
N LEU A 341 26.77 18.95 14.47
CA LEU A 341 26.10 19.82 13.53
C LEU A 341 24.63 19.42 13.38
N TRP A 342 24.36 18.15 13.08
CA TRP A 342 22.99 17.71 12.80
C TRP A 342 22.13 17.66 14.07
N THR A 343 22.70 17.32 15.23
CA THR A 343 21.97 17.38 16.50
C THR A 343 21.58 18.81 16.85
N ARG A 344 22.46 19.79 16.58
CA ARG A 344 22.15 21.21 16.73
C ARG A 344 21.06 21.68 15.76
N GLN A 345 20.99 21.14 14.54
CA GLN A 345 19.90 21.48 13.60
C GLN A 345 18.52 21.01 14.09
N LEU A 346 18.47 19.98 14.95
CA LEU A 346 17.23 19.48 15.55
C LEU A 346 16.87 20.18 16.88
N THR A 347 17.76 20.99 17.43
CA THR A 347 17.57 21.72 18.70
C THR A 347 17.09 23.12 18.42
#